data_AF-A0AAE7BFN0-F1
#
_entry.id   AF-A0AAE7BFN0-F1
#
_cell.length_a   1.000
_cell.length_b   1.000
_cell.length_c   1.000
_cell.angle_alpha   90.00
_cell.angle_beta   90.00
_cell.angle_gamma   90.00
#
_symmetry.space_group_name_H-M   'P 1'
#
loop_
_entity.id
_entity.type
_entity.pdbx_description
1 polymer ?
#
loop_
_entity_poly.entity_id
_entity_poly.type
_entity_poly.pdbx_seq_one_letter_code
_entity_poly.pdbx_strand_id
1 'polypeptide(L)'
;MQSAIQSHVYSIYFFLAIMLFNLYSVTREKNFIILAKRLKFMTPLYHLTNAIVIYTGTIVAFYAQTFSFTIALMIPTSIFLLVIEIKRYKKMRVIKHDQIELQNDFYKYAKKIYTIEISLLIAVYIISKVF
;
A
#
# COMPACT_ATOMS: atom_id res chain seq x y z
N MET A 1 -4.53 -25.38 6.16
CA MET A 1 -4.22 -24.22 7.04
C MET A 1 -2.85 -23.60 6.73
N GLN A 2 -1.76 -24.38 6.80
CA GLN A 2 -0.40 -23.86 6.57
C GLN A 2 -0.19 -23.23 5.19
N SER A 3 -0.74 -23.84 4.13
CA SER A 3 -0.68 -23.30 2.76
C SER A 3 -1.37 -21.93 2.62
N ALA A 4 -2.56 -21.76 3.21
CA ALA A 4 -3.29 -20.49 3.16
C ALA A 4 -2.55 -19.36 3.90
N ILE A 5 -1.96 -19.67 5.06
CA ILE A 5 -1.14 -18.72 5.83
C ILE A 5 0.10 -18.32 5.02
N GLN A 6 0.79 -19.27 4.42
CA GLN A 6 1.96 -19.00 3.57
C GLN A 6 1.59 -18.10 2.38
N SER A 7 0.50 -18.41 1.67
CA SER A 7 0.02 -17.58 0.55
C SER A 7 -0.32 -16.15 1.00
N HIS A 8 -0.91 -15.98 2.18
CA HIS A 8 -1.20 -14.66 2.73
C HIS A 8 0.09 -13.88 3.06
N VAL A 9 1.05 -14.51 3.72
CA VAL A 9 2.35 -13.91 4.06
C VAL A 9 3.12 -13.51 2.80
N TYR A 10 3.15 -14.36 1.77
CA TYR A 10 3.77 -14.00 0.49
C TYR A 10 3.07 -12.82 -0.19
N SER A 11 1.74 -12.74 -0.09
CA SER A 11 0.97 -11.62 -0.63
C SER A 11 1.33 -10.30 0.07
N ILE A 12 1.54 -10.33 1.40
CA ILE A 12 2.00 -9.17 2.18
C ILE A 12 3.41 -8.75 1.75
N TYR A 13 4.35 -9.69 1.58
CA TYR A 13 5.70 -9.36 1.11
C TYR A 13 5.70 -8.77 -0.30
N PHE A 14 4.87 -9.30 -1.20
CA PHE A 14 4.71 -8.73 -2.53
C PHE A 14 4.11 -7.31 -2.48
N PHE A 15 3.15 -7.08 -1.58
CA PHE A 15 2.57 -5.75 -1.37
C PHE A 15 3.60 -4.74 -0.84
N LEU A 16 4.41 -5.17 0.12
CA LEU A 16 5.52 -4.37 0.65
C LEU A 16 6.53 -4.03 -0.44
N ALA A 17 6.86 -4.98 -1.32
CA ALA A 17 7.76 -4.74 -2.44
C ALA A 17 7.23 -3.65 -3.39
N ILE A 18 5.92 -3.64 -3.67
CA ILE A 18 5.28 -2.58 -4.48
C ILE A 18 5.38 -1.22 -3.78
N MET A 19 5.11 -1.15 -2.47
CA MET A 19 5.24 0.09 -1.69
C MET A 19 6.67 0.64 -1.71
N LEU A 20 7.66 -0.23 -1.50
CA LEU A 20 9.08 0.13 -1.55
C LEU A 20 9.49 0.62 -2.94
N PHE A 21 9.05 -0.06 -4.00
CA PHE A 21 9.30 0.35 -5.37
C PHE A 21 8.68 1.73 -5.68
N ASN A 22 7.48 1.98 -5.19
CA ASN A 22 6.81 3.27 -5.35
C ASN A 22 7.53 4.38 -4.59
N LEU A 23 7.93 4.15 -3.33
CA LEU A 23 8.73 5.10 -2.54
C LEU A 23 10.07 5.40 -3.21
N TYR A 24 10.75 4.36 -3.70
CA TYR A 24 12.00 4.49 -4.45
C TYR A 24 11.80 5.34 -5.71
N SER A 25 10.72 5.11 -6.45
CA SER A 25 10.39 5.87 -7.65
C SER A 25 10.17 7.35 -7.35
N VAL A 26 9.42 7.70 -6.30
CA VAL A 26 9.22 9.10 -5.88
C VAL A 26 10.52 9.74 -5.37
N THR A 27 11.44 8.94 -4.83
CA THR A 27 12.68 9.46 -4.26
C THR A 27 13.76 9.72 -5.31
N ARG A 28 13.83 8.90 -6.36
CA ARG A 28 14.87 9.01 -7.39
C ARG A 28 14.43 9.75 -8.65
N GLU A 29 13.19 9.59 -9.08
CA GLU A 29 12.74 10.21 -10.32
C GLU A 29 12.55 11.71 -10.11
N LYS A 30 13.28 12.54 -10.87
CA LYS A 30 13.14 14.01 -10.81
C LYS A 30 12.13 14.52 -11.84
N ASN A 31 11.89 13.76 -12.90
CA ASN A 31 10.94 14.13 -13.93
C ASN A 31 9.52 13.70 -13.54
N PHE A 32 8.67 14.69 -13.22
CA PHE A 32 7.30 14.46 -12.78
C PHE A 32 6.47 13.67 -13.80
N ILE A 33 6.66 13.89 -15.10
CA ILE A 33 5.87 13.20 -16.14
C ILE A 33 6.18 11.70 -16.17
N ILE A 34 7.47 11.36 -16.04
CA ILE A 34 7.93 9.96 -15.98
C ILE A 34 7.41 9.31 -14.70
N LEU A 35 7.54 10.01 -13.56
CA LEU A 35 7.02 9.53 -12.29
C LEU A 35 5.50 9.29 -12.36
N ALA A 36 4.74 10.27 -12.86
CA ALA A 36 3.29 10.20 -12.93
C ALA A 36 2.81 9.04 -13.81
N LYS A 37 3.47 8.77 -14.95
CA LYS A 37 3.19 7.58 -15.77
C LYS A 37 3.44 6.28 -14.99
N ARG A 38 4.59 6.17 -14.32
CA ARG A 38 4.95 4.98 -13.54
C ARG A 38 3.96 4.75 -12.38
N LEU A 39 3.66 5.79 -11.62
CA LEU A 39 2.72 5.75 -10.51
C LEU A 39 1.29 5.45 -10.96
N LYS A 40 0.86 5.99 -12.10
CA LYS A 40 -0.46 5.67 -12.69
C LYS A 40 -0.57 4.20 -13.04
N PHE A 41 0.50 3.57 -13.53
CA PHE A 41 0.53 2.14 -13.80
C PHE A 41 0.64 1.29 -12.52
N MET A 42 1.38 1.75 -11.51
CA MET A 42 1.52 1.04 -10.24
C MET A 42 0.27 1.12 -9.36
N THR A 43 -0.60 2.14 -9.55
CA THR A 43 -1.85 2.29 -8.79
C THR A 43 -2.79 1.09 -8.92
N PRO A 44 -3.17 0.61 -10.13
CA PRO A 44 -4.01 -0.58 -10.26
C PRO A 44 -3.32 -1.83 -9.71
N LEU A 45 -2.00 -1.97 -9.90
CA LEU A 45 -1.24 -3.09 -9.34
C LEU A 45 -1.29 -3.10 -7.81
N TYR A 46 -1.10 -1.93 -7.19
CA TYR A 46 -1.23 -1.74 -5.75
C TYR A 46 -2.62 -2.16 -5.24
N HIS A 47 -3.69 -1.68 -5.87
CA HIS A 47 -5.05 -2.02 -5.45
C HIS A 47 -5.38 -3.50 -5.66
N LEU A 48 -4.89 -4.10 -6.74
CA LEU A 48 -5.02 -5.53 -6.99
C LEU A 48 -4.31 -6.34 -5.90
N THR A 49 -3.07 -5.98 -5.56
CA THR A 49 -2.34 -6.68 -4.50
C THR A 49 -2.98 -6.46 -3.13
N ASN A 50 -3.46 -5.26 -2.81
CA ASN A 50 -4.20 -5.02 -1.58
C ASN A 50 -5.47 -5.88 -1.51
N ALA A 51 -6.20 -6.02 -2.62
CA ALA A 51 -7.37 -6.91 -2.70
C ALA A 51 -6.99 -8.39 -2.48
N ILE A 52 -5.87 -8.85 -3.03
CA ILE A 52 -5.35 -10.21 -2.77
C ILE A 52 -5.03 -10.40 -1.28
N VAL A 53 -4.38 -9.42 -0.64
CA VAL A 53 -4.07 -9.46 0.79
C VAL A 53 -5.34 -9.55 1.63
N ILE A 54 -6.37 -8.74 1.32
CA ILE A 54 -7.67 -8.80 2.00
C ILE A 54 -8.33 -10.17 1.80
N TYR A 55 -8.37 -10.67 0.56
CA TYR A 55 -9.02 -11.93 0.22
C TYR A 55 -8.36 -13.12 0.91
N THR A 56 -7.03 -13.21 0.81
CA THR A 56 -6.25 -14.27 1.47
C THR A 56 -6.32 -14.17 2.99
N GLY A 57 -6.30 -12.95 3.57
CA GLY A 57 -6.45 -12.73 5.00
C GLY A 57 -7.84 -13.14 5.51
N THR A 58 -8.88 -12.87 4.71
CA THR A 58 -10.26 -13.30 4.99
C THR A 58 -10.36 -14.83 5.01
N ILE A 59 -9.75 -15.52 4.04
CA ILE A 59 -9.69 -16.99 4.02
C ILE A 59 -9.02 -17.52 5.30
N VAL A 60 -7.86 -16.97 5.69
CA VAL A 60 -7.15 -17.37 6.91
C VAL A 60 -8.02 -17.15 8.15
N ALA A 61 -8.72 -16.01 8.25
CA ALA A 61 -9.62 -15.69 9.35
C ALA A 61 -10.80 -16.68 9.45
N PHE A 62 -11.42 -17.03 8.32
CA PHE A 62 -12.52 -18.01 8.30
C PHE A 62 -12.05 -19.41 8.71
N TYR A 63 -10.86 -19.84 8.26
CA TYR A 63 -10.29 -21.13 8.65
C TYR A 63 -9.91 -21.20 10.12
N ALA A 64 -9.50 -20.09 10.73
CA ALA A 64 -9.15 -20.05 12.15
C ALA A 64 -10.37 -20.18 13.08
N GLN A 65 -11.60 -20.01 12.56
CA GLN A 65 -12.88 -20.04 13.30
C GLN A 65 -12.91 -19.17 14.58
N THR A 66 -11.94 -18.27 14.73
CA THR A 66 -11.73 -17.43 15.90
C THR A 66 -11.39 -16.03 15.40
N PHE A 67 -12.20 -15.05 15.77
CA PHE A 67 -11.97 -13.67 15.42
C PHE A 67 -10.92 -13.10 16.38
N SER A 68 -9.64 -13.23 16.01
CA SER A 68 -8.55 -12.69 16.81
C SER A 68 -8.51 -11.16 16.73
N PHE A 69 -8.00 -10.53 17.80
CA PHE A 69 -7.76 -9.09 17.83
C PHE A 69 -6.91 -8.60 16.62
N THR A 70 -5.99 -9.45 16.16
CA THR A 70 -5.17 -9.22 14.99
C THR A 70 -5.99 -9.08 13.70
N ILE A 71 -6.99 -9.95 13.48
CA ILE A 71 -7.89 -9.85 12.32
C ILE A 71 -8.69 -8.54 12.35
N ALA A 72 -9.15 -8.14 13.54
CA ALA A 72 -9.88 -6.89 13.74
C ALA A 72 -9.05 -5.64 13.36
N LEU A 73 -7.72 -5.68 13.55
CA LEU A 73 -6.80 -4.60 13.17
C LEU A 73 -6.45 -4.60 11.66
N MET A 74 -6.45 -5.75 11.01
CA MET A 74 -6.08 -5.87 9.59
C MET A 74 -7.13 -5.23 8.66
N ILE A 75 -8.42 -5.40 8.96
CA ILE A 75 -9.52 -4.84 8.17
C ILE A 75 -9.44 -3.31 8.03
N PRO A 76 -9.41 -2.51 9.14
CA PRO A 76 -9.31 -1.05 9.03
C PRO A 76 -7.98 -0.62 8.40
N THR A 77 -6.90 -1.35 8.63
CA THR A 77 -5.59 -1.10 8.00
C THR A 77 -5.69 -1.20 6.48
N SER A 78 -6.27 -2.28 5.95
CA SER A 78 -6.41 -2.47 4.50
C SER A 78 -7.30 -1.42 3.84
N ILE A 79 -8.37 -1.00 4.51
CA ILE A 79 -9.25 0.09 4.04
C ILE A 79 -8.49 1.41 4.04
N PHE A 80 -7.73 1.70 5.10
CA PHE A 80 -6.94 2.91 5.22
C PHE A 80 -5.89 3.04 4.12
N LEU A 81 -5.12 1.96 3.87
CA LEU A 81 -4.15 1.88 2.78
C LEU A 81 -4.81 2.14 1.41
N LEU A 82 -6.00 1.56 1.19
CA LEU A 82 -6.77 1.79 -0.03
C LEU A 82 -7.17 3.27 -0.20
N VAL A 83 -7.71 3.89 0.84
CA VAL A 83 -8.19 5.29 0.79
C VAL A 83 -7.05 6.27 0.57
N ILE A 84 -5.92 6.06 1.24
CA ILE A 84 -4.75 6.93 1.09
C ILE A 84 -4.19 6.86 -0.33
N GLU A 85 -4.07 5.67 -0.91
CA GLU A 85 -3.54 5.50 -2.26
C GLU A 85 -4.47 6.15 -3.31
N ILE A 86 -5.80 6.09 -3.11
CA ILE A 86 -6.77 6.80 -3.93
C ILE A 86 -6.59 8.32 -3.81
N LYS A 87 -6.39 8.85 -2.59
CA LYS A 87 -6.15 10.28 -2.37
C LYS A 87 -4.87 10.74 -3.08
N ARG A 88 -3.79 9.96 -3.00
CA ARG A 88 -2.54 10.21 -3.73
C ARG A 88 -2.77 10.24 -5.24
N TYR A 89 -3.45 9.25 -5.78
CA TYR A 89 -3.77 9.19 -7.21
C TYR A 89 -4.57 10.41 -7.68
N LYS A 90 -5.61 10.79 -6.93
CA LYS A 90 -6.43 11.97 -7.25
C LYS A 90 -5.60 13.26 -7.24
N LYS A 91 -4.71 13.44 -6.26
CA LYS A 91 -3.82 14.61 -6.20
C LYS A 91 -2.85 14.66 -7.37
N MET A 92 -2.33 13.51 -7.82
CA MET A 92 -1.43 13.44 -8.97
C MET A 92 -2.13 13.85 -10.28
N ARG A 93 -3.36 13.38 -10.51
CA ARG A 93 -4.08 13.52 -11.79
C ARG A 93 -4.35 14.97 -12.19
N VAL A 94 -4.49 15.88 -11.23
CA VAL A 94 -4.87 17.28 -11.49
C VAL A 94 -3.69 18.20 -11.80
N ILE A 95 -2.46 17.74 -11.56
CA ILE A 95 -1.24 18.56 -11.70
C ILE A 95 -0.82 18.61 -13.17
N LYS A 96 -0.63 19.82 -13.69
CA LYS A 96 -0.16 20.07 -15.06
C LYS A 96 1.37 20.18 -15.13
N HIS A 97 1.91 20.07 -16.34
CA HIS A 97 3.35 20.06 -16.61
C HIS A 97 4.06 21.37 -16.26
N ASP A 98 3.35 22.49 -16.33
CA ASP A 98 3.81 23.86 -16.07
C ASP A 98 3.78 24.22 -14.57
N GLN A 99 3.12 23.41 -13.74
CA GLN A 99 2.88 23.71 -12.32
C GLN A 99 3.98 23.16 -11.40
N ILE A 100 5.19 23.73 -11.48
CA ILE A 100 6.39 23.23 -10.78
C ILE A 100 6.20 23.17 -9.26
N GLU A 101 5.58 24.18 -8.64
CA GLU A 101 5.34 24.19 -7.19
C GLU A 101 4.43 23.03 -6.75
N LEU A 102 3.33 22.81 -7.47
CA LEU A 102 2.40 21.71 -7.19
C LEU A 102 3.06 20.33 -7.40
N GLN A 103 3.98 20.21 -8.35
CA GLN A 103 4.77 18.99 -8.54
C GLN A 103 5.67 18.75 -7.32
N ASN A 104 6.39 19.76 -6.84
CA ASN A 104 7.24 19.65 -5.65
C ASN A 104 6.45 19.28 -4.39
N ASP A 105 5.27 19.86 -4.22
CA ASP A 105 4.36 19.51 -3.13
C ASP A 105 3.82 18.09 -3.24
N PHE A 106 3.58 17.62 -4.47
CA PHE A 106 3.22 16.22 -4.69
C PHE A 106 4.34 15.28 -4.28
N TYR A 107 5.61 15.56 -4.62
CA TYR A 107 6.74 14.72 -4.19
C TYR A 107 6.80 14.58 -2.67
N LYS A 108 6.70 15.69 -1.92
CA LYS A 108 6.69 15.67 -0.45
C LYS A 108 5.51 14.86 0.09
N TYR A 109 4.33 15.08 -0.48
CA TYR A 109 3.10 14.38 -0.09
C TYR A 109 3.16 12.88 -0.37
N ALA A 110 3.61 12.48 -1.57
CA ALA A 110 3.71 11.07 -1.97
C ALA A 110 4.76 10.32 -1.15
N LYS A 111 5.91 10.95 -0.84
CA LYS A 111 6.91 10.36 0.08
C LYS A 111 6.30 10.10 1.45
N LYS A 112 5.63 11.11 2.03
CA LYS A 112 4.97 10.98 3.33
C LYS A 112 3.94 9.85 3.34
N ILE A 113 3.13 9.75 2.29
CA ILE A 113 2.15 8.66 2.15
C ILE A 113 2.84 7.30 2.14
N TYR A 114 3.80 7.08 1.25
CA TYR A 114 4.44 5.77 1.16
C TYR A 114 5.19 5.38 2.43
N THR A 115 5.81 6.34 3.12
CA THR A 115 6.40 6.09 4.44
C THR A 115 5.33 5.66 5.45
N ILE A 116 4.19 6.34 5.52
CA ILE A 116 3.08 5.97 6.42
C ILE A 116 2.56 4.57 6.09
N GLU A 117 2.35 4.26 4.81
CA GLU A 117 1.83 2.95 4.38
C GLU A 117 2.76 1.80 4.78
N ILE A 118 4.06 1.95 4.52
CA ILE A 118 5.08 0.97 4.87
C ILE A 118 5.17 0.82 6.39
N SER A 119 5.22 1.92 7.14
CA SER A 119 5.26 1.88 8.60
C SER A 119 4.03 1.19 9.19
N LEU A 120 2.84 1.44 8.64
CA LEU A 120 1.60 0.81 9.09
C LEU A 120 1.60 -0.70 8.81
N LEU A 121 2.04 -1.11 7.62
CA LEU A 121 2.15 -2.53 7.26
C LEU A 121 3.12 -3.27 8.20
N ILE A 122 4.29 -2.67 8.48
CA ILE A 122 5.28 -3.23 9.40
C ILE A 122 4.74 -3.28 10.83
N ALA A 123 4.07 -2.23 11.30
CA ALA A 123 3.49 -2.18 12.64
C ALA A 123 2.45 -3.30 12.83
N VAL A 124 1.55 -3.48 11.86
CA VAL A 124 0.55 -4.57 11.91
C VAL A 124 1.22 -5.94 11.87
N TYR A 125 2.26 -6.12 11.06
CA TYR A 125 3.02 -7.37 11.05
C TYR A 125 3.68 -7.67 12.41
N ILE A 126 4.31 -6.68 13.05
CA ILE A 126 4.92 -6.86 14.38
C ILE A 126 3.84 -7.19 15.41
N ILE A 127 2.72 -6.46 15.43
CA ILE A 127 1.61 -6.73 16.36
C ILE A 127 1.09 -8.16 16.15
N SER A 128 0.94 -8.60 14.90
CA SER A 128 0.48 -9.97 14.57
C SER A 128 1.44 -11.09 14.97
N LYS A 129 2.70 -10.77 15.28
CA LYS A 129 3.68 -11.74 15.79
C LYS A 129 3.68 -11.83 17.31
N VAL A 130 3.19 -10.79 17.99
CA VAL A 130 3.17 -10.68 19.46
C VAL A 130 1.87 -11.24 20.05
N PHE A 131 0.76 -11.12 19.33
CA PHE A 131 -0.57 -11.62 19.68
C PHE A 131 -0.99 -12.78 18.78
#